data_AF-A0A848Z296-F1
#
_entry.id   AF-A0A848Z296-F1
#
_cell.length_a   1.000
_cell.length_b   1.000
_cell.length_c   1.000
_cell.angle_alpha   90.00
_cell.angle_beta   90.00
_cell.angle_gamma   90.00
#
_symmetry.space_group_name_H-M   'P 1'
#
loop_
_entity.id
_entity.type
_entity.pdbx_description
1 polymer ?
#
loop_
_entity_poly.entity_id
_entity_poly.type
_entity_poly.pdbx_seq_one_letter_code
_entity_poly.pdbx_strand_id
1 'polypeptide(L)'
;MRLGIVLGLAAALTVAASGAAAQGEAGRLTIELNKLEPQGEACRSYLVIDNATEVAVAELVLDLYVFNRDGVIERRIALDTREVPPGKTQVRLFDIRDIGCGEIERLLVNGVLSCRDADGERSDCEDLLALRSRAGVDLDG
;
A
#
# COMPACT_ATOMS: atom_id res chain seq x y z
N MET A 1 0.30 44.07 57.01
CA MET A 1 1.66 44.05 56.40
C MET A 1 2.32 42.75 56.87
N ARG A 2 2.64 41.73 56.09
CA ARG A 2 2.88 41.58 54.65
C ARG A 2 2.41 40.19 54.17
N LEU A 3 2.09 40.16 52.88
CA LEU A 3 1.55 39.12 52.02
C LEU A 3 2.56 37.98 51.76
N GLY A 4 2.08 36.75 51.54
CA GLY A 4 2.91 35.62 51.10
C GLY A 4 2.07 34.50 50.49
N ILE A 5 1.50 34.74 49.31
CA ILE A 5 0.80 33.76 48.47
C ILE A 5 1.83 32.84 47.83
N VAL A 6 1.73 31.53 48.03
CA VAL A 6 2.45 30.54 47.21
C VAL A 6 1.45 29.87 46.29
N LEU A 7 1.46 30.34 45.05
CA LEU A 7 0.67 29.88 43.92
C LEU A 7 1.31 28.59 43.38
N GLY A 8 0.74 27.43 43.72
CA GLY A 8 1.18 26.14 43.19
C GLY A 8 0.75 25.98 41.73
N LEU A 9 1.69 26.13 40.81
CA LEU A 9 1.49 26.01 39.37
C LEU A 9 1.35 24.52 38.98
N ALA A 10 0.12 24.07 38.70
CA ALA A 10 -0.13 22.75 38.14
C ALA A 10 0.23 22.75 36.65
N ALA A 11 1.38 22.16 36.29
CA ALA A 11 1.78 21.96 34.91
C ALA A 11 0.99 20.79 34.30
N ALA A 12 0.01 21.12 33.46
CA ALA A 12 -0.68 20.13 32.64
C ALA A 12 0.26 19.64 31.53
N LEU A 13 0.69 18.38 31.60
CA LEU A 13 1.38 17.69 30.51
C LEU A 13 0.36 17.41 29.40
N THR A 14 0.36 18.22 28.35
CA THR A 14 -0.31 17.91 27.09
C THR A 14 0.52 16.91 26.31
N VAL A 15 0.17 15.61 26.40
CA VAL A 15 0.67 14.60 25.47
C VAL A 15 0.00 14.85 24.12
N ALA A 16 0.72 15.51 23.22
CA ALA A 16 0.37 15.54 21.81
C ALA A 16 0.64 14.14 21.23
N ALA A 17 -0.42 13.33 21.10
CA ALA A 17 -0.37 12.12 20.31
C ALA A 17 -0.28 12.52 18.84
N SER A 18 0.94 12.64 18.33
CA SER A 18 1.18 12.72 16.89
C SER A 18 0.81 11.37 16.29
N GLY A 19 -0.44 11.25 15.83
CA GLY A 19 -0.83 10.19 14.92
C GLY A 19 -0.04 10.36 13.64
N ALA A 20 1.06 9.62 13.51
CA ALA A 20 1.76 9.49 12.24
C ALA A 20 0.80 8.79 11.28
N ALA A 21 0.07 9.59 10.48
CA ALA A 21 -0.47 9.09 9.23
C ALA A 21 0.71 8.46 8.49
N ALA A 22 0.58 7.20 8.10
CA ALA A 22 1.58 6.51 7.30
C ALA A 22 1.58 7.14 5.90
N GLN A 23 2.18 8.32 5.78
CA GLN A 23 2.48 9.00 4.54
C GLN A 23 3.43 8.10 3.76
N GLY A 24 3.18 7.88 2.47
CA GLY A 24 4.10 7.12 1.63
C GLY A 24 5.51 7.70 1.68
N GLU A 25 6.48 6.85 1.37
CA GLU A 25 7.86 7.27 1.33
C GLU A 25 8.06 8.29 0.21
N ALA A 26 8.63 9.45 0.53
CA ALA A 26 8.73 10.57 -0.40
C ALA A 26 9.45 10.15 -1.69
N GLY A 27 8.89 10.51 -2.85
CA GLY A 27 9.44 10.13 -4.15
C GLY A 27 9.19 8.67 -4.54
N ARG A 28 8.34 7.94 -3.82
CA ARG A 28 8.02 6.53 -4.10
C ARG A 28 6.57 6.35 -4.53
N LEU A 29 6.33 5.28 -5.26
CA LEU A 29 4.99 4.74 -5.47
C LEU A 29 4.81 3.54 -4.55
N THR A 30 4.08 3.73 -3.46
CA THR A 30 3.91 2.67 -2.47
C THR A 30 2.73 1.78 -2.85
N ILE A 31 2.95 0.47 -2.94
CA ILE A 31 1.91 -0.55 -3.09
C ILE A 31 1.78 -1.29 -1.76
N GLU A 32 0.61 -1.17 -1.12
CA GLU A 32 0.31 -1.85 0.13
C GLU A 32 -0.74 -2.93 -0.08
N LEU A 33 -0.42 -4.18 0.27
CA LEU A 33 -1.44 -5.19 0.51
C LEU A 33 -2.12 -4.91 1.85
N ASN A 34 -3.30 -4.30 1.81
CA ASN A 34 -3.96 -3.79 3.00
C ASN A 34 -4.84 -4.86 3.68
N LYS A 35 -5.61 -5.60 2.88
CA LYS A 35 -6.58 -6.58 3.39
C LYS A 35 -6.81 -7.70 2.38
N LEU A 36 -7.01 -8.91 2.89
CA LEU A 36 -7.63 -10.02 2.18
C LEU A 36 -8.98 -10.34 2.83
N GLU A 37 -10.02 -10.55 2.04
CA GLU A 37 -11.38 -10.79 2.54
C GLU A 37 -12.05 -11.95 1.80
N PRO A 38 -12.60 -12.95 2.50
CA PRO A 38 -13.38 -14.00 1.86
C PRO A 38 -14.57 -13.44 1.08
N GLN A 39 -14.75 -13.88 -0.16
CA GLN A 39 -15.82 -13.45 -1.05
C GLN A 39 -16.35 -14.66 -1.84
N GLY A 40 -17.25 -15.43 -1.23
CA GLY A 40 -17.71 -16.70 -1.81
C GLY A 40 -16.56 -17.68 -1.99
N GLU A 41 -16.38 -18.18 -3.21
CA GLU A 41 -15.26 -19.06 -3.61
C GLU A 41 -14.00 -18.26 -4.05
N ALA A 42 -13.98 -16.95 -3.85
CA ALA A 42 -12.84 -16.09 -4.16
C ALA A 42 -12.25 -15.46 -2.89
N CYS A 43 -10.99 -15.04 -2.99
CA CYS A 43 -10.39 -14.12 -2.05
C CYS A 43 -10.31 -12.72 -2.65
N ARG A 44 -10.98 -11.74 -2.03
CA ARG A 44 -10.87 -10.34 -2.44
C ARG A 44 -9.62 -9.72 -1.85
N SER A 45 -8.74 -9.21 -2.71
CA SER A 45 -7.58 -8.42 -2.32
C SER A 45 -7.91 -6.94 -2.34
N TYR A 46 -7.40 -6.20 -1.36
CA TYR A 46 -7.43 -4.75 -1.30
C TYR A 46 -5.99 -4.22 -1.30
N LEU A 47 -5.61 -3.54 -2.38
CA LEU A 47 -4.37 -2.80 -2.46
C LEU A 47 -4.61 -1.31 -2.25
N VAL A 48 -3.73 -0.68 -1.49
CA VAL A 48 -3.63 0.78 -1.39
C VAL A 48 -2.40 1.22 -2.17
N ILE A 49 -2.59 2.09 -3.15
CA ILE A 49 -1.54 2.71 -3.93
C ILE A 49 -1.40 4.15 -3.49
N ASP A 50 -0.21 4.52 -3.02
CA ASP A 50 0.12 5.89 -2.64
C ASP A 50 1.19 6.45 -3.55
N ASN A 51 0.83 7.45 -4.35
CA ASN A 51 1.78 8.14 -5.24
C ASN A 51 2.36 9.35 -4.51
N ALA A 52 3.52 9.16 -3.87
CA ALA A 52 4.29 10.23 -3.23
C ALA A 52 5.37 10.82 -4.17
N THR A 53 5.29 10.53 -5.48
CA THR A 53 6.12 11.16 -6.50
C THR A 53 5.53 12.50 -6.95
N GLU A 54 6.33 13.32 -7.64
CA GLU A 54 5.87 14.59 -8.21
C GLU A 54 5.12 14.44 -9.54
N VAL A 55 5.05 13.21 -10.06
CA VAL A 55 4.57 12.90 -11.41
C VAL A 55 3.33 12.02 -11.36
N ALA A 56 2.40 12.26 -12.28
CA ALA A 56 1.26 11.37 -12.47
C ALA A 56 1.73 10.05 -13.09
N VAL A 57 1.21 8.94 -12.57
CA VAL A 57 1.31 7.65 -13.23
C VAL A 57 -0.02 7.42 -13.92
N ALA A 58 -0.07 7.64 -15.23
CA ALA A 58 -1.29 7.54 -16.04
C ALA A 58 -1.72 6.07 -16.20
N GLU A 59 -0.74 5.17 -16.26
CA GLU A 59 -0.94 3.74 -16.28
C GLU A 59 0.18 3.04 -15.51
N LEU A 60 -0.20 2.04 -14.73
CA LEU A 60 0.73 1.08 -14.16
C LEU A 60 0.05 -0.29 -14.09
N VAL A 61 0.66 -1.25 -14.77
CA VAL A 61 0.22 -2.65 -14.74
C VAL A 61 1.27 -3.49 -14.04
N LEU A 62 0.95 -4.02 -12.87
CA LEU A 62 1.83 -4.86 -12.07
C LEU A 62 1.70 -6.33 -12.49
N ASP A 63 2.83 -7.06 -12.57
CA ASP A 63 2.85 -8.52 -12.74
C ASP A 63 2.84 -9.18 -11.36
N LEU A 64 1.68 -9.63 -10.90
CA LEU A 64 1.52 -10.23 -9.59
C LEU A 64 1.48 -11.76 -9.67
N TYR A 65 2.13 -12.43 -8.72
CA TYR A 65 2.03 -13.87 -8.50
C TYR A 65 1.48 -14.15 -7.11
N VAL A 66 0.54 -15.10 -7.02
CA VAL A 66 -0.04 -15.58 -5.77
C VAL A 66 0.55 -16.95 -5.48
N PHE A 67 1.11 -17.11 -4.29
CA PHE A 67 1.65 -18.36 -3.80
C PHE A 67 0.72 -18.98 -2.75
N ASN A 68 0.52 -20.29 -2.83
CA ASN A 68 -0.16 -21.05 -1.78
C ASN A 68 0.76 -21.33 -0.58
N ARG A 69 0.22 -21.98 0.46
CA ARG A 69 0.95 -22.40 1.68
C ARG A 69 2.09 -23.40 1.47
N ASP A 70 2.18 -24.02 0.29
CA ASP A 70 3.27 -24.92 -0.07
C ASP A 70 4.38 -24.18 -0.84
N GLY A 71 4.29 -22.85 -0.98
CA GLY A 71 5.21 -22.03 -1.76
C GLY A 71 5.08 -22.25 -3.27
N VAL A 72 3.97 -22.81 -3.75
CA VAL A 72 3.70 -23.05 -5.18
C VAL A 72 2.86 -21.90 -5.75
N ILE A 73 3.18 -21.50 -6.98
CA ILE A 73 2.41 -20.50 -7.73
C ILE A 73 1.02 -21.06 -8.04
N GLU A 74 -0.01 -20.39 -7.54
CA GLU A 74 -1.41 -20.69 -7.85
C GLU A 74 -1.95 -19.81 -8.98
N ARG A 75 -1.50 -18.55 -9.03
CA ARG A 75 -2.06 -17.58 -9.97
C ARG A 75 -1.03 -16.53 -10.38
N ARG A 76 -1.07 -16.16 -11.66
CA ARG A 76 -0.50 -14.92 -12.19
C ARG A 76 -1.62 -13.92 -12.49
N ILE A 77 -1.43 -12.65 -12.13
CA ILE A 77 -2.41 -11.57 -12.28
C ILE A 77 -1.70 -10.35 -12.86
N ALA A 78 -2.18 -9.86 -14.00
CA ALA A 78 -1.82 -8.53 -14.50
C ALA A 78 -2.77 -7.50 -13.87
N LEU A 79 -2.29 -6.78 -12.85
CA LEU A 79 -3.12 -5.81 -12.12
C LEU A 79 -2.92 -4.40 -12.68
N ASP A 80 -3.94 -3.89 -13.36
CA ASP A 80 -4.03 -2.48 -13.75
C ASP A 80 -4.41 -1.62 -12.54
N THR A 81 -3.47 -0.80 -12.06
CA THR A 81 -3.72 0.14 -10.97
C THR A 81 -4.42 1.41 -11.44
N ARG A 82 -4.69 1.56 -12.74
CA ARG A 82 -5.18 2.77 -13.41
C ARG A 82 -4.34 4.00 -13.06
N GLU A 83 -4.81 5.17 -13.50
CA GLU A 83 -4.18 6.44 -13.18
C GLU A 83 -4.12 6.68 -11.66
N VAL A 84 -2.94 7.07 -11.18
CA VAL A 84 -2.69 7.55 -9.81
C VAL A 84 -2.03 8.93 -9.87
N PRO A 85 -2.80 10.02 -9.67
CA PRO A 85 -2.25 11.37 -9.69
C PRO A 85 -1.23 11.58 -8.55
N PRO A 86 -0.32 12.56 -8.70
CA PRO A 86 0.70 12.84 -7.69
C PRO A 86 0.05 13.30 -6.38
N GLY A 87 0.61 12.86 -5.26
CA GLY A 87 0.09 13.13 -3.91
C GLY A 87 -1.26 12.50 -3.60
N LYS A 88 -1.73 11.54 -4.40
CA LYS A 88 -3.00 10.84 -4.14
C LYS A 88 -2.77 9.41 -3.67
N THR A 89 -3.60 9.02 -2.72
CA THR A 89 -3.78 7.63 -2.32
C THR A 89 -5.05 7.09 -2.97
N GLN A 90 -4.98 5.87 -3.52
CA GLN A 90 -6.12 5.19 -4.12
C GLN A 90 -6.20 3.74 -3.67
N VAL A 91 -7.43 3.20 -3.64
CA VAL A 91 -7.67 1.78 -3.38
C VAL A 91 -7.97 1.07 -4.68
N ARG A 92 -7.41 -0.12 -4.84
CA ARG A 92 -7.76 -1.10 -5.88
C ARG A 92 -8.15 -2.39 -5.22
N LEU A 93 -9.20 -3.02 -5.73
CA LEU A 93 -9.62 -4.34 -5.29
C LEU A 93 -9.80 -5.24 -6.50
N PHE A 94 -9.47 -6.51 -6.30
CA PHE A 94 -9.65 -7.56 -7.30
C PHE A 94 -9.92 -8.88 -6.60
N ASP A 95 -10.66 -9.76 -7.27
CA ASP A 95 -11.01 -11.07 -6.73
C ASP A 95 -10.06 -12.13 -7.31
N ILE A 96 -9.37 -12.84 -6.42
CA ILE A 96 -8.59 -14.03 -6.73
C ILE A 96 -9.56 -15.21 -6.67
N ARG A 97 -10.07 -15.59 -7.83
CA ARG A 97 -11.08 -16.64 -7.93
C ARG A 97 -10.52 -18.03 -7.66
N ASP A 98 -11.37 -18.88 -7.12
CA ASP A 98 -11.14 -20.30 -6.89
C ASP A 98 -10.01 -20.58 -5.87
N ILE A 99 -9.73 -19.60 -5.00
CA ILE A 99 -8.70 -19.64 -3.94
C ILE A 99 -9.28 -19.00 -2.68
N GLY A 100 -9.30 -19.73 -1.57
CA GLY A 100 -9.67 -19.20 -0.28
C GLY A 100 -8.58 -18.31 0.31
N CYS A 101 -8.95 -17.22 1.00
CA CYS A 101 -7.95 -16.29 1.57
C CYS A 101 -6.97 -16.95 2.56
N GLY A 102 -7.37 -18.02 3.23
CA GLY A 102 -6.50 -18.77 4.13
C GLY A 102 -5.39 -19.54 3.40
N GLU A 103 -5.58 -19.83 2.12
CA GLU A 103 -4.65 -20.61 1.29
C GLU A 103 -3.51 -19.75 0.73
N ILE A 104 -3.66 -18.42 0.72
CA ILE A 104 -2.66 -17.50 0.20
C ILE A 104 -1.54 -17.29 1.23
N GLU A 105 -0.32 -17.68 0.86
CA GLU A 105 0.88 -17.45 1.68
C GLU A 105 1.48 -16.07 1.45
N ARG A 106 1.60 -15.68 0.19
CA ARG A 106 2.33 -14.49 -0.24
C ARG A 106 1.85 -14.01 -1.60
N LEU A 107 1.92 -12.71 -1.82
CA LEU A 107 1.86 -12.09 -3.13
C LEU A 107 3.25 -11.56 -3.50
N LEU A 108 3.68 -11.81 -4.74
CA LEU A 108 4.92 -11.30 -5.30
C LEU A 108 4.60 -10.32 -6.42
N VAL A 109 5.17 -9.11 -6.38
CA VAL A 109 5.25 -8.20 -7.52
C VAL A 109 6.47 -8.57 -8.35
N ASN A 110 6.29 -9.44 -9.34
CA ASN A 110 7.39 -9.94 -10.17
C ASN A 110 7.96 -8.88 -11.13
N GLY A 111 7.23 -7.78 -11.35
CA GLY A 111 7.70 -6.65 -12.14
C GLY A 111 6.58 -5.74 -12.61
N VAL A 112 6.91 -4.82 -13.51
CA VAL A 112 5.98 -3.88 -14.14
C VAL A 112 5.79 -4.22 -15.62
N LEU A 113 4.56 -4.56 -16.03
CA LEU A 113 4.23 -4.92 -17.41
C LEU A 113 4.03 -3.71 -18.33
N SER A 114 3.57 -2.59 -17.76
CA SER A 114 3.33 -1.32 -18.47
C SER A 114 3.43 -0.18 -17.47
N CYS A 115 4.09 0.91 -17.86
CA CYS A 115 4.09 2.14 -17.08
C CYS A 115 4.13 3.36 -17.99
N ARG A 116 3.17 4.26 -17.80
CA ARG A 116 3.07 5.50 -18.57
C ARG A 116 2.76 6.70 -17.71
N ASP A 117 3.20 7.86 -18.17
CA ASP A 117 2.70 9.17 -17.74
C ASP A 117 2.02 9.90 -18.91
N ALA A 118 1.86 11.22 -18.80
CA ALA A 118 1.26 12.05 -19.85
C ALA A 118 2.17 12.20 -21.09
N ASP A 119 3.48 12.01 -20.92
CA ASP A 119 4.49 12.21 -21.96
C ASP A 119 4.86 10.89 -22.69
N GLY A 120 4.56 9.73 -22.09
CA GLY A 120 4.65 8.43 -22.75
C GLY A 120 5.06 7.28 -21.84
N GLU A 121 5.76 6.31 -22.43
CA GLU A 121 6.30 5.14 -21.71
C GLU A 121 7.43 5.54 -20.77
N ARG A 122 7.44 4.93 -19.58
CA ARG A 122 8.44 5.13 -18.53
C ARG A 122 9.17 3.83 -18.22
N SER A 123 10.47 3.94 -17.95
CA SER A 123 11.34 2.81 -17.63
C SER A 123 11.76 2.74 -16.16
N ASP A 124 11.50 3.79 -15.38
CA ASP A 124 11.93 3.93 -13.99
C ASP A 124 10.88 3.49 -12.97
N CYS A 125 9.69 3.06 -13.40
CA CYS A 125 8.58 2.82 -12.49
C CYS A 125 8.84 1.69 -11.50
N GLU A 126 9.56 0.65 -11.90
CA GLU A 126 9.96 -0.45 -11.02
C GLU A 126 10.89 0.05 -9.91
N ASP A 127 11.86 0.89 -10.27
CA ASP A 127 12.77 1.54 -9.32
C ASP A 127 12.05 2.48 -8.36
N LEU A 128 10.82 2.93 -8.67
CA LEU A 128 9.98 3.79 -7.82
C LEU A 128 9.07 3.00 -6.86
N LEU A 129 8.91 1.69 -7.04
CA LEU A 129 7.98 0.89 -6.24
C LEU A 129 8.49 0.63 -4.82
N ALA A 130 7.71 1.01 -3.82
CA ALA A 130 7.88 0.57 -2.44
C ALA A 130 6.77 -0.43 -2.08
N LEU A 131 7.11 -1.63 -1.63
CA LEU A 131 6.15 -2.68 -1.31
C LEU A 131 5.99 -2.81 0.20
N ARG A 132 4.75 -2.97 0.66
CA ARG A 132 4.45 -3.21 2.08
C ARG A 132 3.18 -4.04 2.25
N SER A 133 3.00 -4.63 3.42
CA SER A 133 1.77 -5.34 3.76
C SER A 133 1.26 -5.01 5.16
N ARG A 134 -0.08 -5.00 5.28
CA ARG A 134 -0.84 -4.96 6.54
C ARG A 134 -1.77 -6.15 6.69
N ALA A 135 -1.88 -7.01 5.68
CA ALA A 135 -2.86 -8.10 5.63
C ALA A 135 -2.46 -9.35 6.43
N GLY A 136 -1.29 -9.37 7.07
CA GLY A 136 -0.73 -10.60 7.67
C GLY A 136 -0.31 -11.66 6.64
N VAL A 137 -0.24 -11.27 5.37
CA VAL A 137 0.25 -12.03 4.20
C VAL A 137 1.32 -11.17 3.55
N ASP A 138 2.45 -11.75 3.17
CA ASP A 138 3.56 -10.96 2.64
C ASP A 138 3.26 -10.40 1.26
N LEU A 139 3.78 -9.19 1.00
CA LEU A 139 3.89 -8.59 -0.32
C LEU A 139 5.35 -8.20 -0.54
N ASP A 140 6.01 -8.88 -1.46
CA ASP A 140 7.40 -8.64 -1.84
C ASP A 140 7.55 -8.50 -3.37
N GLY A 141 8.77 -8.24 -3.84
CA GLY A 141 9.11 -8.00 -5.24
C GLY A 141 10.54 -8.39 -5.52
#